data_AF-A0A8S9Z9R8-F1
#
_entry.id   AF-A0A8S9Z9R8-F1
#
_cell.length_a   1.000
_cell.length_b   1.000
_cell.length_c   1.000
_cell.angle_alpha   90.00
_cell.angle_beta   90.00
_cell.angle_gamma   90.00
#
_symmetry.space_group_name_H-M   'P 1'
#
loop_
_entity.id
_entity.type
_entity.pdbx_description
1 polymer ?
#
loop_
_entity_poly.entity_id
_entity_poly.type
_entity_poly.pdbx_seq_one_letter_code
_entity_poly.pdbx_strand_id
1 'polypeptide(L)'
;MISEDCENFSVKPYISLSKVRDIIQQFYGLKATDLEELNSYDDRNFRFSVYEDGDPNAECHRKRLYLLKISGYLPEKCESILSLHNGIMIHLWKQGISCQRPLTSVNNRLVELVELPQFPSTDLTVGGRKRTHTLRLFTFVQGQMWSSLTPLETESYWHMGAFLARLHRHLKQHLRSWTEPISEKAWSLINAPNALDYVEFVMDENHRQLARNVLQTFRDKYSEKLRITNWIPGMVDKEFPITLIHGDPNDLNILINRTSSDDGSLDFGILDWEDCAVSRRVYDLALMLMYMMCCETTVSTAKLTEFGQAIIQGFQCEASKDDWCLTHAERTCLVILVAVRFAQSLILGEHTFRVKDPGNEYVMLTAKQGGWEKLSS
;
A
#
# COMPACT_ATOMS: atom_id res chain seq x y z
N MET A 1 22.46 4.80 2.27
CA MET A 1 23.38 4.45 3.39
C MET A 1 22.64 4.72 4.68
N ILE A 2 22.09 3.67 5.28
CA ILE A 2 21.72 3.68 6.70
C ILE A 2 22.98 3.20 7.40
N SER A 3 23.52 3.99 8.31
CA SER A 3 24.76 3.69 9.04
C SER A 3 24.67 2.35 9.78
N GLU A 4 25.71 1.53 9.66
CA GLU A 4 25.87 0.20 10.27
C GLU A 4 25.99 0.20 11.81
N ASP A 5 25.62 1.28 12.50
CA ASP A 5 25.71 1.42 13.97
C ASP A 5 24.32 1.54 14.63
N CYS A 6 23.48 0.51 14.52
CA CYS A 6 22.21 0.46 15.26
C CYS A 6 22.03 -0.88 15.96
N GLU A 7 22.40 -0.95 17.24
CA GLU A 7 21.78 -1.85 18.21
C GLU A 7 20.26 -1.83 18.02
N ASN A 8 19.62 -2.97 17.70
CA ASN A 8 18.18 -3.28 17.77
C ASN A 8 17.20 -2.14 18.08
N PHE A 9 17.16 -1.08 17.26
CA PHE A 9 16.18 -0.01 17.44
C PHE A 9 14.89 -0.41 16.74
N SER A 10 13.98 -1.03 17.49
CA SER A 10 12.61 -1.21 17.03
C SER A 10 12.01 0.17 16.70
N VAL A 11 11.57 0.32 15.45
CA VAL A 11 10.78 1.49 15.02
C VAL A 11 9.35 1.40 15.51
N LYS A 12 8.88 0.18 15.82
CA LYS A 12 7.50 -0.11 16.19
C LYS A 12 7.17 0.41 17.60
N PRO A 13 6.05 1.16 17.77
CA PRO A 13 5.66 1.72 19.07
C PRO A 13 5.37 0.65 20.14
N TYR A 14 5.83 0.90 21.37
CA TYR A 14 5.51 0.05 22.52
C TYR A 14 4.31 0.61 23.30
N ILE A 15 3.21 -0.14 23.32
CA ILE A 15 1.97 0.28 23.99
C ILE A 15 1.08 -0.92 24.35
N SER A 16 0.39 -0.85 25.49
CA SER A 16 -0.62 -1.84 25.91
C SER A 16 -2.01 -1.49 25.39
N LEU A 17 -2.90 -2.48 25.25
CA LEU A 17 -4.30 -2.25 24.86
C LEU A 17 -5.07 -1.35 25.85
N SER A 18 -4.74 -1.39 27.14
CA SER A 18 -5.33 -0.46 28.11
C SER A 18 -4.97 0.99 27.79
N LYS A 19 -3.69 1.25 27.51
CA LYS A 19 -3.22 2.59 27.17
C LYS A 19 -3.77 3.08 25.83
N VAL A 20 -4.01 2.19 24.86
CA VAL A 20 -4.68 2.52 23.61
C VAL A 20 -6.10 3.02 23.86
N ARG A 21 -6.87 2.39 24.75
CA ARG A 21 -8.21 2.89 25.13
C ARG A 21 -8.14 4.30 25.72
N ASP A 22 -7.17 4.55 26.61
CA ASP A 22 -6.97 5.87 27.20
C ASP A 22 -6.66 6.91 26.11
N ILE A 23 -5.81 6.58 25.14
CA ILE A 23 -5.48 7.46 24.01
C ILE A 23 -6.71 7.76 23.17
N ILE A 24 -7.53 6.76 22.84
CA ILE A 24 -8.75 6.96 22.05
C ILE A 24 -9.71 7.92 22.79
N GLN A 25 -9.91 7.70 24.09
CA GLN A 25 -10.77 8.57 24.90
C GLN A 25 -10.18 9.98 25.04
N GLN A 26 -8.88 10.11 25.26
CA GLN A 26 -8.19 11.38 25.47
C GLN A 26 -8.15 12.24 24.21
N PHE A 27 -7.76 11.67 23.07
CA PHE A 27 -7.55 12.43 21.83
C PHE A 27 -8.80 12.55 20.96
N TYR A 28 -9.77 11.64 21.09
CA TYR A 28 -10.95 11.62 20.21
C TYR A 28 -12.28 11.62 20.97
N GLY A 29 -12.27 11.55 22.30
CA GLY A 29 -13.51 11.57 23.10
C GLY A 29 -14.36 10.30 22.94
N LEU A 30 -13.83 9.23 22.35
CA LEU A 30 -14.57 8.02 22.00
C LEU A 30 -14.38 6.93 23.05
N LYS A 31 -15.48 6.25 23.41
CA LYS A 31 -15.47 5.06 24.25
C LYS A 31 -15.34 3.81 23.40
N ALA A 32 -14.10 3.32 23.24
CA ALA A 32 -13.80 2.16 22.41
C ALA A 32 -14.30 0.84 23.02
N THR A 33 -14.99 0.04 22.21
CA THR A 33 -15.38 -1.36 22.50
C THR A 33 -14.82 -2.29 21.41
N ASP A 34 -14.75 -3.60 21.69
CA ASP A 34 -14.19 -4.59 20.76
C ASP A 34 -12.80 -4.22 20.20
N LEU A 35 -11.95 -3.60 21.04
CA LEU A 35 -10.61 -3.15 20.65
C LEU A 35 -9.69 -4.35 20.40
N GLU A 36 -9.18 -4.45 19.19
CA GLU A 36 -8.20 -5.45 18.76
C GLU A 36 -7.05 -4.80 17.99
N GLU A 37 -5.88 -5.43 18.05
CA GLU A 37 -4.75 -5.08 17.20
C GLU A 37 -4.82 -5.84 15.88
N LEU A 38 -4.54 -5.14 14.79
CA LEU A 38 -4.38 -5.73 13.46
C LEU A 38 -2.90 -5.95 13.13
N ASN A 39 -2.64 -6.94 12.27
CA ASN A 39 -1.32 -7.18 11.71
C ASN A 39 -0.75 -5.91 11.07
N SER A 40 0.54 -5.68 11.30
CA SER A 40 1.24 -4.46 10.91
C SER A 40 2.74 -4.69 10.90
N TYR A 41 3.47 -3.94 10.08
CA TYR A 41 4.94 -3.98 10.02
C TYR A 41 5.54 -2.97 11.01
N ASP A 42 5.81 -1.73 10.56
CA ASP A 42 6.42 -0.66 11.39
C ASP A 42 5.45 0.06 12.32
N ASP A 43 4.17 0.11 11.96
CA ASP A 43 3.13 0.82 12.70
C ASP A 43 2.39 -0.09 13.66
N ARG A 44 1.48 0.48 14.45
CA ARG A 44 0.46 -0.27 15.20
C ARG A 44 -0.94 0.18 14.81
N ASN A 45 -1.73 -0.77 14.35
CA ASN A 45 -3.07 -0.59 13.82
C ASN A 45 -4.07 -1.22 14.79
N PHE A 46 -5.07 -0.45 15.23
CA PHE A 46 -6.08 -0.94 16.17
C PHE A 46 -7.48 -0.72 15.63
N ARG A 47 -8.23 -1.81 15.48
CA ARG A 47 -9.64 -1.78 15.11
C ARG A 47 -10.49 -1.73 16.37
N PHE A 48 -11.53 -0.92 16.37
CA PHE A 48 -12.49 -0.85 17.48
C PHE A 48 -13.86 -0.36 17.02
N SER A 49 -14.86 -0.63 17.85
CA SER A 49 -16.24 -0.19 17.71
C SER A 49 -16.56 0.96 18.67
N VAL A 50 -17.53 1.78 18.30
CA VAL A 50 -18.20 2.75 19.19
C VAL A 50 -19.71 2.60 19.01
N TYR A 51 -20.47 2.64 20.11
CA TYR A 51 -21.93 2.66 20.07
C TYR A 51 -22.43 4.05 19.64
N GLU A 52 -23.30 4.11 18.63
CA GLU A 52 -23.78 5.39 18.08
C GLU A 52 -24.66 6.18 19.07
N ASP A 53 -25.45 5.51 19.92
CA ASP A 53 -26.40 6.17 20.84
C ASP A 53 -25.87 6.32 22.28
N GLY A 54 -24.60 6.01 22.52
CA GLY A 54 -23.95 6.17 23.83
C GLY A 54 -24.46 5.26 24.97
N ASP A 55 -25.64 4.65 24.84
CA ASP A 55 -26.23 3.72 25.81
C ASP A 55 -26.03 2.24 25.39
N PRO A 56 -25.19 1.48 26.13
CA PRO A 56 -25.00 0.03 25.93
C PRO A 56 -26.21 -0.83 26.31
N ASN A 57 -27.31 -0.25 26.82
CA ASN A 57 -28.53 -0.97 27.22
C ASN A 57 -29.73 -0.73 26.27
N ALA A 58 -29.58 0.06 25.20
CA ALA A 58 -30.64 0.26 24.20
C ALA A 58 -30.87 -1.00 23.33
N GLU A 59 -32.13 -1.34 23.04
CA GLU A 59 -32.52 -2.59 22.35
C GLU A 59 -31.99 -2.75 20.91
N CYS A 60 -31.50 -1.68 20.26
CA CYS A 60 -30.93 -1.72 18.92
C CYS A 60 -29.59 -0.99 18.87
N HIS A 61 -28.48 -1.70 19.09
CA HIS A 61 -27.15 -1.12 18.99
C HIS A 61 -26.67 -1.05 17.55
N ARG A 62 -26.48 0.16 17.01
CA ARG A 62 -25.62 0.35 15.83
C ARG A 62 -24.19 0.64 16.29
N LYS A 63 -23.26 -0.22 15.86
CA LYS A 63 -21.82 -0.04 16.10
C LYS A 63 -21.17 0.58 14.88
N ARG A 64 -20.36 1.61 15.11
CA ARG A 64 -19.51 2.20 14.08
C ARG A 64 -18.06 1.77 14.30
N LEU A 65 -17.41 1.34 13.22
CA LEU A 65 -16.05 0.83 13.24
C LEU A 65 -15.04 1.90 12.86
N TYR A 66 -13.92 1.89 13.58
CA TYR A 66 -12.80 2.80 13.41
C TYR A 66 -11.47 2.07 13.40
N LEU A 67 -10.45 2.74 12.86
CA LEU A 67 -9.07 2.31 12.88
C LEU A 67 -8.20 3.42 13.48
N LEU A 68 -7.55 3.13 14.61
CA LEU A 68 -6.49 3.98 15.17
C LEU A 68 -5.14 3.49 14.65
N LYS A 69 -4.33 4.39 14.10
CA LYS A 69 -2.96 4.10 13.66
C LYS A 69 -1.97 4.92 14.48
N ILE A 70 -1.01 4.23 15.09
CA ILE A 70 0.16 4.82 15.74
C ILE A 70 1.36 4.49 14.87
N SER A 71 2.00 5.51 14.29
CA SER A 71 3.07 5.27 13.33
C SER A 71 4.40 4.91 13.99
N GLY A 72 5.19 4.11 13.29
CA GLY A 72 6.59 3.84 13.63
C GLY A 72 7.43 5.13 13.74
N TYR A 73 8.52 5.05 14.50
CA TYR A 73 9.46 6.16 14.66
C TYR A 73 10.38 6.27 13.43
N LEU A 74 9.86 6.89 12.37
CA LEU A 74 10.51 7.00 11.07
C LEU A 74 10.33 8.43 10.48
N PRO A 75 11.34 9.00 9.78
CA PRO A 75 11.24 10.34 9.19
C PRO A 75 10.05 10.53 8.24
N GLU A 76 9.73 9.50 7.46
CA GLU A 76 8.61 9.46 6.51
C GLU A 76 7.22 9.42 7.17
N LYS A 77 7.16 9.30 8.50
CA LYS A 77 5.93 9.34 9.29
C LYS A 77 5.70 10.70 9.96
N CYS A 78 6.38 11.75 9.51
CA CYS A 78 6.19 13.09 10.05
C CYS A 78 4.85 13.73 9.60
N GLU A 79 4.40 14.74 10.34
CA GLU A 79 3.11 15.40 10.15
C GLU A 79 2.91 15.95 8.73
N SER A 80 3.95 16.50 8.10
CA SER A 80 3.88 17.07 6.75
C SER A 80 3.50 16.02 5.70
N ILE A 81 4.18 14.87 5.69
CA ILE A 81 3.92 13.76 4.78
C ILE A 81 2.55 13.14 5.08
N LEU A 82 2.24 12.90 6.36
CA LEU A 82 0.95 12.31 6.74
C LEU A 82 -0.24 13.22 6.43
N SER A 83 -0.04 14.54 6.44
CA SER A 83 -1.04 15.51 6.00
C SER A 83 -1.33 15.41 4.51
N LEU A 84 -0.32 15.13 3.68
CA LEU A 84 -0.52 14.85 2.26
C LEU A 84 -1.31 13.54 2.07
N HIS A 85 -0.96 12.47 2.79
CA HIS A 85 -1.72 11.21 2.75
C HIS A 85 -3.19 11.43 3.14
N ASN A 86 -3.44 12.22 4.20
CA ASN A 86 -4.79 12.58 4.62
C ASN A 86 -5.53 13.38 3.54
N GLY A 87 -4.86 14.31 2.85
CA GLY A 87 -5.41 15.06 1.74
C GLY A 87 -5.88 14.17 0.58
N ILE A 88 -5.06 13.18 0.22
CA ILE A 88 -5.38 12.17 -0.81
C ILE A 88 -6.65 11.42 -0.42
N MET A 89 -6.67 10.85 0.78
CA MET A 89 -7.81 10.08 1.30
C MET A 89 -9.10 10.92 1.34
N ILE A 90 -9.02 12.18 1.82
CA ILE A 90 -10.17 13.09 1.84
C ILE A 90 -10.68 13.39 0.43
N HIS A 91 -9.77 13.63 -0.52
CA HIS A 91 -10.15 13.89 -1.91
C HIS A 91 -10.87 12.69 -2.51
N LEU A 92 -10.28 11.50 -2.42
CA LEU A 92 -10.83 10.26 -2.97
C LEU A 92 -12.18 9.91 -2.36
N TRP A 93 -12.32 10.01 -1.04
CA TRP A 93 -13.58 9.79 -0.35
C TRP A 93 -14.69 10.72 -0.85
N LYS A 94 -14.38 12.01 -1.08
CA LYS A 94 -15.35 12.98 -1.67
C LYS A 94 -15.74 12.65 -3.11
N GLN A 95 -14.89 11.93 -3.84
CA GLN A 95 -15.19 11.43 -5.20
C GLN A 95 -15.90 10.07 -5.20
N GLY A 96 -16.25 9.53 -4.02
CA GLY A 96 -16.93 8.24 -3.90
C GLY A 96 -16.01 7.02 -4.02
N ILE A 97 -14.69 7.21 -3.97
CA ILE A 97 -13.75 6.09 -3.89
C ILE A 97 -13.73 5.56 -2.45
N SER A 98 -13.99 4.27 -2.28
CA SER A 98 -13.92 3.60 -0.99
C SER A 98 -12.47 3.57 -0.48
N CYS A 99 -12.20 4.34 0.57
CA CYS A 99 -10.89 4.43 1.22
C CYS A 99 -11.06 4.90 2.66
N GLN A 100 -9.98 4.84 3.44
CA GLN A 100 -9.98 5.31 4.82
C GLN A 100 -10.25 6.82 4.86
N ARG A 101 -11.13 7.28 5.74
CA ARG A 101 -11.36 8.71 5.95
C ARG A 101 -10.73 9.16 7.27
N PRO A 102 -9.72 10.04 7.26
CA PRO A 102 -9.12 10.55 8.49
C PRO A 102 -10.13 11.41 9.26
N LEU A 103 -10.08 11.32 10.59
CA LEU A 103 -10.96 12.01 11.53
C LEU A 103 -10.14 12.95 12.42
N THR A 104 -10.73 14.10 12.74
CA THR A 104 -10.10 15.09 13.60
C THR A 104 -10.16 14.66 15.06
N SER A 105 -9.10 14.96 15.80
CA SER A 105 -9.05 14.90 17.26
C SER A 105 -9.92 15.98 17.91
N VAL A 106 -10.05 15.92 19.24
CA VAL A 106 -10.65 17.00 20.06
C VAL A 106 -9.86 18.31 19.97
N ASN A 107 -8.60 18.27 19.52
CA ASN A 107 -7.77 19.45 19.28
C ASN A 107 -7.90 19.98 17.83
N ASN A 108 -8.86 19.48 17.06
CA ASN A 108 -9.07 19.82 15.64
C ASN A 108 -7.87 19.51 14.73
N ARG A 109 -7.10 18.45 15.03
CA ARG A 109 -5.98 18.00 14.18
C ARG A 109 -6.27 16.64 13.56
N LEU A 110 -5.81 16.45 12.32
CA LEU A 110 -5.87 15.15 11.62
C LEU A 110 -4.64 14.26 11.93
N VAL A 111 -3.58 14.86 12.49
CA VAL A 111 -2.38 14.17 12.95
C VAL A 111 -2.10 14.67 14.37
N GLU A 112 -2.11 13.75 15.32
CA GLU A 112 -1.77 13.99 16.72
C GLU A 112 -0.38 13.45 17.03
N LEU A 113 0.21 13.88 18.15
CA LEU A 113 1.49 13.40 18.64
C LEU A 113 1.29 12.73 19.99
N VAL A 114 1.95 11.59 20.20
CA VAL A 114 1.92 10.86 21.46
C VAL A 114 3.32 10.43 21.86
N GLU A 115 3.68 10.65 23.13
CA GLU A 115 4.93 10.15 23.69
C GLU A 115 4.74 8.74 24.27
N LEU A 116 5.51 7.78 23.78
CA LEU A 116 5.47 6.38 24.20
C LEU A 116 6.85 5.90 24.66
N PRO A 117 6.93 4.87 25.51
CA PRO A 117 8.20 4.26 25.89
C PRO A 117 9.00 3.79 24.68
N GLN A 118 10.31 4.00 24.70
CA GLN A 118 11.22 3.50 23.67
C GLN A 118 11.43 1.99 23.75
N PHE A 119 11.26 1.41 24.94
CA PHE A 119 11.45 -0.02 25.18
C PHE A 119 10.31 -0.55 26.08
N PRO A 120 10.00 -1.86 26.02
CA PRO A 120 9.13 -2.47 27.02
C PRO A 120 9.82 -2.39 28.39
N SER A 121 9.35 -1.53 29.29
CA SER A 121 9.90 -1.51 30.66
C SER A 121 9.22 -2.56 31.52
N THR A 122 10.02 -3.40 32.18
CA THR A 122 9.59 -4.22 33.32
C THR A 122 9.73 -3.48 34.65
N ASP A 123 10.39 -2.31 34.67
CA ASP A 123 10.70 -1.58 35.89
C ASP A 123 10.11 -0.16 35.85
N LEU A 124 9.15 0.09 36.74
CA LEU A 124 8.39 1.34 36.82
C LEU A 124 9.19 2.48 37.49
N THR A 125 10.40 2.21 37.96
CA THR A 125 11.18 3.12 38.82
C THR A 125 12.14 4.03 38.05
N VAL A 126 12.50 3.68 36.81
CA VAL A 126 13.34 4.52 35.95
C VAL A 126 12.45 5.13 34.87
N GLY A 127 12.35 6.46 34.83
CA GLY A 127 11.69 7.17 33.74
C GLY A 127 12.37 6.84 32.42
N GLY A 128 11.88 5.80 31.75
CA GLY A 128 12.46 5.29 30.51
C GLY A 128 12.45 6.35 29.43
N ARG A 129 13.43 6.27 28.51
CA ARG A 129 13.46 7.12 27.32
C ARG A 129 12.12 7.00 26.59
N LYS A 130 11.55 8.13 26.21
CA LYS A 130 10.31 8.21 25.42
C LYS A 130 10.63 8.61 23.99
N ARG A 131 9.76 8.21 23.07
CA ARG A 131 9.76 8.64 21.68
C ARG A 131 8.41 9.24 21.33
N THR A 132 8.45 10.28 20.50
CA THR A 132 7.24 10.89 19.95
C THR A 132 6.84 10.14 18.68
N HIS A 133 5.60 9.66 18.66
CA HIS A 133 4.97 9.00 17.52
C HIS A 133 3.79 9.83 17.02
N THR A 134 3.48 9.70 15.72
CA THR A 134 2.25 10.29 15.18
C THR A 134 1.06 9.35 15.37
N LEU A 135 -0.10 9.94 15.60
CA LEU A 135 -1.36 9.28 15.90
C LEU A 135 -2.44 9.78 14.93
N ARG A 136 -3.14 8.87 14.26
CA ARG A 136 -4.26 9.20 13.35
C ARG A 136 -5.44 8.27 13.59
N LEU A 137 -6.65 8.81 13.48
CA LEU A 137 -7.89 8.03 13.52
C LEU A 137 -8.56 8.04 12.15
N PHE A 138 -9.05 6.88 11.73
CA PHE A 138 -9.77 6.70 10.47
C PHE A 138 -11.11 6.02 10.69
N THR A 139 -12.05 6.24 9.76
CA THR A 139 -13.16 5.30 9.58
C THR A 139 -12.62 3.94 9.12
N PHE A 140 -13.21 2.86 9.61
CA PHE A 140 -12.91 1.53 9.08
C PHE A 140 -13.59 1.34 7.71
N VAL A 141 -12.83 0.84 6.74
CA VAL A 141 -13.35 0.52 5.39
C VAL A 141 -13.82 -0.92 5.41
N GLN A 142 -15.09 -1.15 5.07
CA GLN A 142 -15.63 -2.50 4.97
C GLN A 142 -15.13 -3.20 3.71
N GLY A 143 -14.99 -4.51 3.78
CA GLY A 143 -14.67 -5.37 2.65
C GLY A 143 -13.72 -6.50 3.00
N GLN A 144 -13.56 -7.41 2.05
CA GLN A 144 -12.63 -8.52 2.17
C GLN A 144 -11.37 -8.19 1.36
N MET A 145 -10.19 -8.50 1.88
CA MET A 145 -8.95 -8.36 1.14
C MET A 145 -9.02 -9.20 -0.14
N TRP A 146 -8.51 -8.67 -1.26
CA TRP A 146 -8.44 -9.40 -2.52
C TRP A 146 -7.81 -10.79 -2.35
N SER A 147 -6.71 -10.88 -1.59
CA SER A 147 -6.03 -12.15 -1.28
C SER A 147 -6.92 -13.23 -0.66
N SER A 148 -7.98 -12.84 0.05
CA SER A 148 -8.88 -13.77 0.76
C SER A 148 -10.01 -14.31 -0.12
N LEU A 149 -10.13 -13.80 -1.36
CA LEU A 149 -11.22 -14.12 -2.27
C LEU A 149 -10.79 -14.93 -3.50
N THR A 150 -9.49 -15.18 -3.67
CA THR A 150 -9.00 -15.95 -4.82
C THR A 150 -9.34 -17.44 -4.71
N PRO A 151 -9.65 -18.12 -5.83
CA PRO A 151 -9.65 -17.59 -7.19
C PRO A 151 -10.85 -16.69 -7.49
N LEU A 152 -10.61 -15.59 -8.20
CA LEU A 152 -11.65 -14.68 -8.67
C LEU A 152 -12.11 -15.04 -10.09
N GLU A 153 -13.29 -14.54 -10.45
CA GLU A 153 -13.79 -14.63 -11.82
C GLU A 153 -13.11 -13.58 -12.72
N THR A 154 -12.98 -13.86 -14.02
CA THR A 154 -12.36 -12.96 -15.00
C THR A 154 -12.99 -11.56 -15.00
N GLU A 155 -14.30 -11.47 -14.80
CA GLU A 155 -15.03 -10.21 -14.70
C GLU A 155 -14.58 -9.36 -13.50
N SER A 156 -14.23 -9.99 -12.38
CA SER A 156 -13.70 -9.28 -11.21
C SER A 156 -12.38 -8.58 -11.54
N TYR A 157 -11.54 -9.22 -12.35
CA TYR A 157 -10.28 -8.65 -12.83
C TYR A 157 -10.47 -7.51 -13.83
N TRP A 158 -11.50 -7.59 -14.68
CA TRP A 158 -11.90 -6.47 -15.52
C TRP A 158 -12.29 -5.25 -14.66
N HIS A 159 -13.15 -5.45 -13.65
CA HIS A 159 -13.55 -4.36 -12.76
C HIS A 159 -12.40 -3.80 -11.93
N MET A 160 -11.42 -4.63 -11.56
CA MET A 160 -10.23 -4.19 -10.85
C MET A 160 -9.36 -3.26 -11.71
N GLY A 161 -9.20 -3.58 -13.00
CA GLY A 161 -8.54 -2.68 -13.96
C GLY A 161 -9.28 -1.36 -14.12
N ALA A 162 -10.61 -1.40 -14.25
CA ALA A 162 -11.45 -0.20 -14.33
C ALA A 162 -11.36 0.64 -13.04
N PHE A 163 -11.32 0.01 -11.87
CA PHE A 163 -11.10 0.68 -10.59
C PHE A 163 -9.77 1.44 -10.56
N LEU A 164 -8.67 0.82 -11.02
CA LEU A 164 -7.36 1.47 -11.02
C LEU A 164 -7.33 2.72 -11.92
N ALA A 165 -7.90 2.64 -13.12
CA ALA A 165 -7.99 3.79 -14.01
C ALA A 165 -8.84 4.92 -13.41
N ARG A 166 -9.96 4.59 -12.78
CA ARG A 166 -10.81 5.55 -12.05
C ARG A 166 -10.06 6.19 -10.88
N LEU A 167 -9.28 5.41 -10.14
CA LEU A 167 -8.43 5.91 -9.06
C LEU A 167 -7.39 6.90 -9.60
N HIS A 168 -6.64 6.53 -10.63
CA HIS A 168 -5.63 7.39 -11.26
C HIS A 168 -6.20 8.69 -11.78
N ARG A 169 -7.42 8.69 -12.32
CA ARG A 169 -8.09 9.92 -12.75
C ARG A 169 -8.25 10.91 -11.60
N HIS A 170 -8.77 10.46 -10.45
CA HIS A 170 -8.97 11.34 -9.30
C HIS A 170 -7.63 11.77 -8.67
N LEU A 171 -6.64 10.86 -8.61
CA LEU A 171 -5.29 11.21 -8.16
C LEU A 171 -4.63 12.27 -9.09
N LYS A 172 -4.79 12.14 -10.41
CA LYS A 172 -4.33 13.15 -11.38
C LYS A 172 -5.02 14.49 -11.18
N GLN A 173 -6.33 14.49 -10.91
CA GLN A 173 -7.07 15.71 -10.61
C GLN A 173 -6.57 16.38 -9.32
N HIS A 174 -6.35 15.60 -8.26
CA HIS A 174 -5.84 16.09 -6.98
C HIS A 174 -4.45 16.72 -7.13
N LEU A 175 -3.56 16.04 -7.86
CA LEU A 175 -2.18 16.47 -8.10
C LEU A 175 -2.07 17.84 -8.79
N ARG A 176 -3.07 18.26 -9.58
CA ARG A 176 -3.06 19.58 -10.27
C ARG A 176 -2.92 20.76 -9.32
N SER A 177 -3.31 20.60 -8.07
CA SER A 177 -3.24 21.66 -7.04
C SER A 177 -1.94 21.66 -6.25
N TRP A 178 -1.05 20.69 -6.46
CA TRP A 178 0.15 20.52 -5.67
C TRP A 178 1.30 21.36 -6.22
N THR A 179 2.08 21.92 -5.31
CA THR A 179 3.31 22.67 -5.62
C THR A 179 4.56 21.82 -5.48
N GLU A 180 4.51 20.77 -4.65
CA GLU A 180 5.63 19.87 -4.35
C GLU A 180 5.19 18.42 -4.50
N PRO A 181 6.06 17.51 -4.99
CA PRO A 181 5.72 16.10 -5.13
C PRO A 181 5.93 15.33 -3.83
N ILE A 182 5.15 14.26 -3.63
CA ILE A 182 5.63 13.16 -2.77
C ILE A 182 6.66 12.38 -3.58
N SER A 183 7.86 12.27 -3.02
CA SER A 183 8.99 11.60 -3.67
C SER A 183 8.82 10.09 -3.69
N GLU A 184 9.33 9.46 -4.75
CA GLU A 184 9.41 8.01 -4.87
C GLU A 184 10.32 7.42 -3.77
N LYS A 185 9.84 6.35 -3.13
CA LYS A 185 10.52 5.66 -2.03
C LYS A 185 11.44 4.56 -2.53
N ALA A 186 12.24 3.98 -1.63
CA ALA A 186 13.12 2.86 -1.96
C ALA A 186 12.38 1.67 -2.59
N TRP A 187 11.12 1.46 -2.21
CA TRP A 187 10.25 0.40 -2.73
C TRP A 187 9.65 0.71 -4.11
N SER A 188 9.61 1.97 -4.53
CA SER A 188 9.06 2.38 -5.82
C SER A 188 9.79 1.70 -6.98
N LEU A 189 9.06 1.34 -8.03
CA LEU A 189 9.57 0.48 -9.11
C LEU A 189 10.77 1.08 -9.86
N ILE A 190 10.87 2.41 -9.96
CA ILE A 190 12.04 3.09 -10.54
C ILE A 190 13.34 2.77 -9.80
N ASN A 191 13.25 2.43 -8.51
CA ASN A 191 14.37 2.11 -7.62
C ASN A 191 14.64 0.60 -7.53
N ALA A 192 13.87 -0.24 -8.23
CA ALA A 192 14.07 -1.69 -8.27
C ALA A 192 15.50 -2.14 -8.65
N PRO A 193 16.27 -1.44 -9.51
CA PRO A 193 17.67 -1.79 -9.75
C PRO A 193 18.55 -1.84 -8.50
N ASN A 194 18.20 -1.14 -7.42
CA ASN A 194 18.93 -1.20 -6.15
C ASN A 194 18.85 -2.61 -5.51
N ALA A 195 17.89 -3.44 -5.90
CA ALA A 195 17.84 -4.84 -5.45
C ALA A 195 19.03 -5.67 -5.98
N LEU A 196 19.74 -5.21 -7.02
CA LEU A 196 20.96 -5.86 -7.51
C LEU A 196 22.04 -5.99 -6.43
N ASP A 197 22.06 -5.08 -5.44
CA ASP A 197 23.01 -5.12 -4.32
C ASP A 197 22.78 -6.35 -3.42
N TYR A 198 21.60 -6.96 -3.47
CA TYR A 198 21.20 -8.08 -2.64
C TYR A 198 20.96 -9.37 -3.44
N VAL A 199 21.22 -9.37 -4.74
CA VAL A 199 20.88 -10.49 -5.61
C VAL A 199 21.66 -11.77 -5.28
N GLU A 200 22.83 -11.65 -4.65
CA GLU A 200 23.65 -12.80 -4.19
C GLU A 200 22.98 -13.61 -3.07
N PHE A 201 21.98 -13.04 -2.38
CA PHE A 201 21.20 -13.77 -1.37
C PHE A 201 20.20 -14.76 -1.98
N VAL A 202 19.96 -14.68 -3.29
CA VAL A 202 19.17 -15.68 -4.00
C VAL A 202 20.02 -16.94 -4.19
N MET A 203 19.59 -18.03 -3.56
CA MET A 203 20.37 -19.28 -3.47
C MET A 203 20.43 -20.06 -4.77
N ASP A 204 19.31 -20.12 -5.51
CA ASP A 204 19.26 -20.80 -6.80
C ASP A 204 19.92 -19.93 -7.89
N GLU A 205 20.91 -20.50 -8.59
CA GLU A 205 21.69 -19.78 -9.60
C GLU A 205 20.84 -19.33 -10.79
N ASN A 206 19.87 -20.14 -11.22
CA ASN A 206 19.03 -19.79 -12.37
C ASN A 206 18.11 -18.63 -12.00
N HIS A 207 17.50 -18.67 -10.82
CA HIS A 207 16.68 -17.59 -10.27
C HIS A 207 17.51 -16.31 -10.10
N ARG A 208 18.72 -16.43 -9.55
CA ARG A 208 19.65 -15.31 -9.39
C ARG A 208 20.00 -14.67 -10.72
N GLN A 209 20.37 -15.45 -11.73
CA GLN A 209 20.71 -14.95 -13.05
C GLN A 209 19.51 -14.33 -13.76
N LEU A 210 18.33 -14.95 -13.66
CA LEU A 210 17.07 -14.44 -14.22
C LEU A 210 16.72 -13.06 -13.63
N ALA A 211 16.67 -12.95 -12.31
CA ALA A 211 16.35 -11.69 -11.64
C ALA A 211 17.39 -10.60 -11.96
N ARG A 212 18.68 -10.95 -11.98
CA ARG A 212 19.75 -10.04 -12.39
C ARG A 212 19.53 -9.51 -13.82
N ASN A 213 19.26 -10.39 -14.78
CA ASN A 213 19.04 -10.02 -16.17
C ASN A 213 17.84 -9.09 -16.34
N VAL A 214 16.75 -9.36 -15.62
CA VAL A 214 15.54 -8.53 -15.64
C VAL A 214 15.85 -7.12 -15.11
N LEU A 215 16.48 -7.00 -13.94
CA LEU A 215 16.81 -5.70 -13.34
C LEU A 215 17.84 -4.92 -14.16
N GLN A 216 18.85 -5.58 -14.71
CA GLN A 216 19.82 -4.95 -15.61
C GLN A 216 19.17 -4.47 -16.90
N THR A 217 18.28 -5.28 -17.51
CA THR A 217 17.54 -4.86 -18.70
C THR A 217 16.69 -3.63 -18.45
N PHE A 218 16.01 -3.56 -17.30
CA PHE A 218 15.25 -2.37 -16.91
C PHE A 218 16.15 -1.15 -16.70
N ARG A 219 17.24 -1.33 -15.94
CA ARG A 219 18.23 -0.27 -15.69
C ARG A 219 18.75 0.32 -17.00
N ASP A 220 19.16 -0.54 -17.93
CA ASP A 220 19.87 -0.13 -19.13
C ASP A 220 18.94 0.40 -20.23
N LYS A 221 17.68 -0.06 -20.29
CA LYS A 221 16.73 0.33 -21.36
C LYS A 221 15.65 1.34 -20.96
N TYR A 222 15.29 1.40 -19.68
CA TYR A 222 14.07 2.08 -19.23
C TYR A 222 14.28 3.06 -18.06
N SER A 223 15.23 2.83 -17.16
CA SER A 223 15.37 3.67 -15.95
C SER A 223 15.57 5.15 -16.27
N GLU A 224 16.34 5.51 -17.29
CA GLU A 224 16.51 6.91 -17.68
C GLU A 224 15.21 7.53 -18.19
N LYS A 225 14.51 6.84 -19.10
CA LYS A 225 13.25 7.32 -19.71
C LYS A 225 12.12 7.48 -18.71
N LEU A 226 12.05 6.56 -17.75
CA LEU A 226 10.97 6.51 -16.77
C LEU A 226 11.27 7.34 -15.52
N ARG A 227 12.51 7.77 -15.29
CA ARG A 227 12.85 8.63 -14.17
C ARG A 227 12.17 9.98 -14.33
N ILE A 228 11.63 10.49 -13.22
CA ILE A 228 11.12 11.85 -13.13
C ILE A 228 12.21 12.67 -12.44
N THR A 229 12.71 13.69 -13.11
CA THR A 229 13.69 14.63 -12.53
C THR A 229 13.11 16.03 -12.60
N ASN A 230 13.35 16.83 -11.55
CA ASN A 230 12.89 18.21 -11.46
C ASN A 230 11.39 18.35 -11.77
N TRP A 231 10.56 17.52 -11.12
CA TRP A 231 9.11 17.62 -11.29
C TRP A 231 8.64 19.05 -10.98
N ILE A 232 7.73 19.55 -11.81
CA ILE A 232 7.08 20.85 -11.63
C ILE A 232 5.55 20.69 -11.66
N PRO A 233 4.81 21.58 -10.99
CA PRO A 233 3.35 21.58 -11.05
C PRO A 233 2.82 21.58 -12.48
N GLY A 234 1.93 20.63 -12.77
CA GLY A 234 1.34 20.48 -14.10
C GLY A 234 2.24 19.80 -15.15
N MET A 235 3.39 19.22 -14.77
CA MET A 235 4.24 18.44 -15.69
C MET A 235 3.43 17.33 -16.37
N VAL A 236 3.56 17.24 -17.69
CA VAL A 236 2.94 16.20 -18.52
C VAL A 236 4.01 15.51 -19.34
N ASP A 237 3.92 14.19 -19.37
CA ASP A 237 4.66 13.34 -20.30
C ASP A 237 3.64 12.54 -21.13
N LYS A 238 3.71 12.69 -22.46
CA LYS A 238 2.77 12.05 -23.38
C LYS A 238 3.13 10.60 -23.68
N GLU A 239 4.38 10.20 -23.49
CA GLU A 239 4.81 8.81 -23.68
C GLU A 239 4.60 8.01 -22.40
N PHE A 240 4.97 8.58 -21.25
CA PHE A 240 4.85 7.93 -19.94
C PHE A 240 4.10 8.82 -18.95
N PRO A 241 2.76 8.88 -19.03
CA PRO A 241 1.94 9.74 -18.18
C PRO A 241 2.29 9.71 -16.69
N ILE A 242 2.40 10.90 -16.12
CA ILE A 242 2.71 11.15 -14.70
C ILE A 242 1.41 11.41 -13.93
N THR A 243 1.31 10.85 -12.74
CA THR A 243 0.24 11.12 -11.77
C THR A 243 0.74 10.82 -10.36
N LEU A 244 -0.05 11.17 -9.36
CA LEU A 244 0.07 10.54 -8.06
C LEU A 244 -0.40 9.07 -8.21
N ILE A 245 0.45 8.13 -7.85
CA ILE A 245 0.16 6.69 -7.84
C ILE A 245 -0.07 6.20 -6.41
N HIS A 246 -0.72 5.04 -6.26
CA HIS A 246 -0.81 4.38 -4.96
C HIS A 246 0.56 3.85 -4.51
N GLY A 247 1.34 3.32 -5.46
CA GLY A 247 2.70 2.81 -5.22
C GLY A 247 2.76 1.38 -4.74
N ASP A 248 1.67 0.85 -4.16
CA ASP A 248 1.56 -0.56 -3.79
C ASP A 248 0.12 -1.13 -3.81
N PRO A 249 -0.59 -1.12 -4.96
CA PRO A 249 -1.95 -1.65 -5.07
C PRO A 249 -1.95 -3.19 -5.13
N ASN A 250 -1.57 -3.80 -4.01
CA ASN A 250 -1.44 -5.25 -3.85
C ASN A 250 -2.72 -5.91 -3.30
N ASP A 251 -2.66 -7.22 -3.12
CA ASP A 251 -3.75 -8.11 -2.68
C ASP A 251 -4.17 -7.97 -1.22
N LEU A 252 -3.36 -7.30 -0.41
CA LEU A 252 -3.67 -6.96 0.98
C LEU A 252 -4.23 -5.54 1.12
N ASN A 253 -3.93 -4.66 0.15
CA ASN A 253 -4.32 -3.26 0.16
C ASN A 253 -5.62 -3.00 -0.62
N ILE A 254 -6.00 -3.90 -1.54
CA ILE A 254 -7.27 -3.82 -2.25
C ILE A 254 -8.34 -4.60 -1.49
N LEU A 255 -9.45 -3.92 -1.17
CA LEU A 255 -10.66 -4.51 -0.62
C LEU A 255 -11.68 -4.72 -1.75
N ILE A 256 -12.41 -5.81 -1.68
CA ILE A 256 -13.52 -6.11 -2.59
C ILE A 256 -14.78 -6.24 -1.74
N ASN A 257 -15.80 -5.49 -2.13
CA ASN A 257 -17.14 -5.56 -1.59
C ASN A 257 -18.08 -6.06 -2.68
N ARG A 258 -18.77 -7.17 -2.42
CA ARG A 258 -19.96 -7.51 -3.18
C ARG A 258 -21.06 -6.60 -2.67
N THR A 259 -21.54 -5.70 -3.50
CA THR A 259 -22.66 -4.85 -3.11
C THR A 259 -23.88 -5.72 -2.84
N SER A 260 -24.76 -5.26 -1.96
CA SER A 260 -26.02 -5.95 -1.66
C SER A 260 -27.07 -5.74 -2.76
N SER A 261 -26.73 -5.10 -3.88
CA SER A 261 -27.64 -4.97 -5.01
C SER A 261 -27.67 -6.28 -5.79
N ASP A 262 -28.88 -6.70 -6.18
CA ASP A 262 -29.14 -7.91 -6.98
C ASP A 262 -28.48 -7.88 -8.38
N ASP A 263 -27.76 -6.81 -8.73
CA ASP A 263 -27.02 -6.67 -9.99
C ASP A 263 -25.61 -7.27 -9.96
N GLY A 264 -25.15 -7.75 -8.80
CA GLY A 264 -23.82 -8.36 -8.67
C GLY A 264 -22.66 -7.37 -8.80
N SER A 265 -22.91 -6.06 -8.69
CA SER A 265 -21.87 -5.05 -8.88
C SER A 265 -20.78 -5.14 -7.80
N LEU A 266 -19.52 -5.10 -8.24
CA LEU A 266 -18.35 -5.12 -7.36
C LEU A 266 -17.90 -3.69 -7.04
N ASP A 267 -17.77 -3.38 -5.75
CA ASP A 267 -17.11 -2.18 -5.29
C ASP A 267 -15.71 -2.50 -4.74
N PHE A 268 -14.78 -1.56 -4.96
CA PHE A 268 -13.37 -1.74 -4.64
C PHE A 268 -12.92 -0.65 -3.67
N GLY A 269 -12.30 -1.08 -2.58
CA GLY A 269 -11.62 -0.20 -1.64
C GLY A 269 -10.11 -0.27 -1.79
N ILE A 270 -9.43 0.79 -1.37
CA ILE A 270 -7.96 0.84 -1.32
C ILE A 270 -7.49 1.35 0.05
N LEU A 271 -6.48 0.68 0.58
CA LEU A 271 -5.85 0.94 1.88
C LEU A 271 -4.37 1.27 1.69
N ASP A 272 -3.81 1.90 2.73
CA ASP A 272 -2.36 2.08 2.92
C ASP A 272 -1.63 2.95 1.87
N TRP A 273 -1.75 4.27 2.06
CA TRP A 273 -1.17 5.29 1.18
C TRP A 273 0.31 5.56 1.42
N GLU A 274 1.03 4.66 2.05
CA GLU A 274 2.39 4.95 2.49
C GLU A 274 3.39 4.95 1.35
N ASP A 275 3.22 4.13 0.32
CA ASP A 275 4.10 4.12 -0.85
C ASP A 275 3.66 5.05 -1.98
N CYS A 276 2.66 5.91 -1.71
CA CYS A 276 2.18 6.85 -2.72
C CYS A 276 3.28 7.84 -3.12
N ALA A 277 3.33 8.18 -4.40
CA ALA A 277 4.33 9.08 -4.95
C ALA A 277 3.84 9.72 -6.24
N VAL A 278 4.42 10.86 -6.61
CA VAL A 278 4.28 11.39 -7.96
C VAL A 278 5.19 10.59 -8.87
N SER A 279 4.62 9.76 -9.74
CA SER A 279 5.35 8.76 -10.51
C SER A 279 4.66 8.42 -11.83
N ARG A 280 5.20 7.45 -12.57
CA ARG A 280 4.63 6.92 -13.81
C ARG A 280 3.42 6.05 -13.47
N ARG A 281 2.25 6.39 -14.01
CA ARG A 281 1.01 5.66 -13.68
C ARG A 281 1.07 4.16 -13.99
N VAL A 282 1.84 3.79 -15.02
CA VAL A 282 1.98 2.40 -15.48
C VAL A 282 2.57 1.49 -14.41
N TYR A 283 3.25 2.04 -13.39
CA TYR A 283 3.78 1.26 -12.27
C TYR A 283 2.68 0.59 -11.46
N ASP A 284 1.63 1.30 -11.06
CA ASP A 284 0.52 0.69 -10.33
C ASP A 284 -0.13 -0.45 -11.13
N LEU A 285 -0.25 -0.29 -12.46
CA LEU A 285 -0.80 -1.34 -13.33
C LEU A 285 0.11 -2.57 -13.38
N ALA A 286 1.43 -2.36 -13.48
CA ALA A 286 2.41 -3.45 -13.45
C ALA A 286 2.39 -4.20 -12.10
N LEU A 287 2.30 -3.47 -10.99
CA LEU A 287 2.19 -4.04 -9.65
C LEU A 287 0.90 -4.87 -9.52
N MET A 288 -0.24 -4.32 -9.92
CA MET A 288 -1.53 -5.03 -9.89
C MET A 288 -1.50 -6.33 -10.71
N LEU A 289 -0.91 -6.31 -11.91
CA LEU A 289 -0.74 -7.52 -12.73
C LEU A 289 0.14 -8.57 -12.06
N MET A 290 1.25 -8.15 -11.46
CA MET A 290 2.15 -9.04 -10.72
C MET A 290 1.44 -9.68 -9.52
N TYR A 291 0.74 -8.90 -8.70
CA TYR A 291 0.01 -9.44 -7.54
C TYR A 291 -1.14 -10.36 -7.97
N MET A 292 -1.82 -10.07 -9.09
CA MET A 292 -2.82 -10.99 -9.64
C MET A 292 -2.22 -12.35 -9.96
N MET A 293 -1.07 -12.36 -10.62
CA MET A 293 -0.36 -13.59 -10.89
C MET A 293 0.06 -14.29 -9.59
N CYS A 294 0.46 -13.56 -8.56
CA CYS A 294 0.86 -14.13 -7.28
C CYS A 294 -0.32 -14.80 -6.54
N CYS A 295 -1.45 -14.12 -6.39
CA CYS A 295 -2.57 -14.61 -5.59
C CYS A 295 -3.28 -15.81 -6.23
N GLU A 296 -3.32 -15.84 -7.56
CA GLU A 296 -3.92 -16.93 -8.33
C GLU A 296 -2.96 -18.12 -8.48
N THR A 297 -2.76 -18.86 -7.37
CA THR A 297 -1.77 -19.95 -7.30
C THR A 297 -2.23 -21.27 -7.90
N THR A 298 -3.53 -21.47 -8.11
CA THR A 298 -4.13 -22.76 -8.51
C THR A 298 -4.60 -22.80 -9.96
N VAL A 299 -4.52 -21.69 -10.68
CA VAL A 299 -5.01 -21.57 -12.06
C VAL A 299 -3.89 -21.80 -13.08
N SER A 300 -4.27 -22.16 -14.31
CA SER A 300 -3.29 -22.36 -15.40
C SER A 300 -2.69 -21.05 -15.90
N THR A 301 -1.51 -21.10 -16.53
CA THR A 301 -0.89 -19.94 -17.22
C THR A 301 -1.82 -19.30 -18.26
N ALA A 302 -2.61 -20.10 -18.97
CA ALA A 302 -3.61 -19.59 -19.90
C ALA A 302 -4.68 -18.75 -19.19
N LYS A 303 -5.10 -19.18 -18.00
CA LYS A 303 -6.07 -18.44 -17.17
C LYS A 303 -5.47 -17.16 -16.57
N LEU A 304 -4.22 -17.19 -16.12
CA LEU A 304 -3.49 -15.98 -15.70
C LEU A 304 -3.39 -14.96 -16.85
N THR A 305 -3.14 -15.43 -18.06
CA THR A 305 -3.12 -14.58 -19.27
C THR A 305 -4.48 -13.93 -19.51
N GLU A 306 -5.57 -14.70 -19.39
CA GLU A 306 -6.94 -14.19 -19.49
C GLU A 306 -7.23 -13.12 -18.43
N PHE A 307 -6.83 -13.34 -17.17
CA PHE A 307 -6.97 -12.36 -16.09
C PHE A 307 -6.18 -11.08 -16.34
N GLY A 308 -4.93 -11.19 -16.80
CA GLY A 308 -4.12 -10.03 -17.15
C GLY A 308 -4.72 -9.22 -18.30
N GLN A 309 -5.26 -9.91 -19.31
CA GLN A 309 -6.02 -9.26 -20.40
C GLN A 309 -7.26 -8.54 -19.87
N ALA A 310 -8.01 -9.16 -18.96
CA ALA A 310 -9.20 -8.55 -18.35
C ALA A 310 -8.85 -7.26 -17.60
N ILE A 311 -7.81 -7.25 -16.75
CA ILE A 311 -7.32 -6.04 -16.05
C ILE A 311 -6.98 -4.94 -17.06
N ILE A 312 -6.20 -5.26 -18.10
CA ILE A 312 -5.78 -4.27 -19.10
C ILE A 312 -6.98 -3.72 -19.88
N GLN A 313 -7.96 -4.56 -20.22
CA GLN A 313 -9.18 -4.14 -20.92
C GLN A 313 -10.05 -3.25 -20.05
N GLY A 314 -10.27 -3.60 -18.79
CA GLY A 314 -11.03 -2.78 -17.85
C GLY A 314 -10.38 -1.43 -17.60
N PHE A 315 -9.05 -1.42 -17.42
CA PHE A 315 -8.27 -0.19 -17.30
C PHE A 315 -8.45 0.71 -18.53
N GLN A 316 -8.28 0.17 -19.73
CA GLN A 316 -8.44 0.94 -20.96
C GLN A 316 -9.87 1.43 -21.18
N CYS A 317 -10.87 0.61 -20.87
CA CYS A 317 -12.28 0.98 -20.99
C CYS A 317 -12.61 2.19 -20.11
N GLU A 318 -12.25 2.16 -18.83
CA GLU A 318 -12.47 3.29 -17.93
C GLU A 318 -11.62 4.50 -18.33
N ALA A 319 -10.33 4.31 -18.65
CA ALA A 319 -9.43 5.40 -19.01
C ALA A 319 -9.80 6.13 -20.32
N SER A 320 -10.55 5.47 -21.21
CA SER A 320 -11.05 6.06 -22.46
C SER A 320 -12.06 7.19 -22.24
N LYS A 321 -12.74 7.20 -21.08
CA LYS A 321 -13.71 8.24 -20.70
C LYS A 321 -13.05 9.62 -20.55
N ASP A 322 -11.74 9.66 -20.36
CA ASP A 322 -10.95 10.88 -20.12
C ASP A 322 -9.84 11.09 -21.17
N ASP A 323 -9.91 10.39 -22.30
CA ASP A 323 -8.86 10.36 -23.34
C ASP A 323 -7.46 10.07 -22.76
N TRP A 324 -7.40 9.13 -21.81
CA TRP A 324 -6.18 8.81 -21.08
C TRP A 324 -5.87 7.30 -21.13
N CYS A 325 -6.17 6.66 -22.25
CA CYS A 325 -5.81 5.27 -22.53
C CYS A 325 -4.30 5.02 -22.41
N LEU A 326 -3.90 3.75 -22.28
CA LEU A 326 -2.49 3.37 -22.29
C LEU A 326 -1.81 3.90 -23.57
N THR A 327 -0.62 4.45 -23.43
CA THR A 327 0.19 4.87 -24.58
C THR A 327 0.83 3.64 -25.24
N HIS A 328 1.39 3.82 -26.44
CA HIS A 328 2.19 2.76 -27.05
C HIS A 328 3.43 2.43 -26.20
N ALA A 329 4.08 3.44 -25.61
CA ALA A 329 5.27 3.25 -24.79
C ALA A 329 4.97 2.50 -23.49
N GLU A 330 3.86 2.82 -22.80
CA GLU A 330 3.39 2.10 -21.61
C GLU A 330 3.11 0.62 -21.92
N ARG A 331 2.41 0.33 -23.04
CA ARG A 331 2.14 -1.05 -23.46
C ARG A 331 3.42 -1.82 -23.74
N THR A 332 4.38 -1.19 -24.42
CA THR A 332 5.65 -1.83 -24.80
C THR A 332 6.52 -2.19 -23.59
N CYS A 333 6.51 -1.38 -22.52
CA CYS A 333 7.29 -1.68 -21.32
C CYS A 333 6.54 -2.49 -20.26
N LEU A 334 5.23 -2.70 -20.38
CA LEU A 334 4.42 -3.27 -19.30
C LEU A 334 4.94 -4.63 -18.81
N VAL A 335 5.29 -5.54 -19.73
CA VAL A 335 5.79 -6.88 -19.39
C VAL A 335 7.09 -6.81 -18.58
N ILE A 336 8.04 -5.96 -19.00
CA ILE A 336 9.31 -5.82 -18.26
C ILE A 336 9.07 -5.17 -16.90
N LEU A 337 8.12 -4.26 -16.75
CA LEU A 337 7.78 -3.66 -15.46
C LEU A 337 7.20 -4.68 -14.47
N VAL A 338 6.33 -5.58 -14.95
CA VAL A 338 5.81 -6.71 -14.17
C VAL A 338 6.97 -7.62 -13.71
N ALA A 339 7.86 -7.99 -14.64
CA ALA A 339 9.03 -8.81 -14.33
C ALA A 339 9.99 -8.14 -13.33
N VAL A 340 10.22 -6.83 -13.47
CA VAL A 340 11.05 -6.04 -12.54
C VAL A 340 10.45 -6.05 -11.15
N ARG A 341 9.13 -5.94 -11.03
CA ARG A 341 8.47 -6.01 -9.73
C ARG A 341 8.62 -7.39 -9.09
N PHE A 342 8.45 -8.47 -9.86
CA PHE A 342 8.76 -9.82 -9.39
C PHE A 342 10.19 -9.94 -8.88
N ALA A 343 11.18 -9.56 -9.70
CA ALA A 343 12.59 -9.63 -9.33
C ALA A 343 12.89 -8.81 -8.06
N GLN A 344 12.35 -7.60 -7.95
CA GLN A 344 12.49 -6.74 -6.77
C GLN A 344 11.92 -7.43 -5.52
N SER A 345 10.67 -7.90 -5.55
CA SER A 345 10.02 -8.54 -4.40
C SER A 345 10.71 -9.84 -3.98
N LEU A 346 11.12 -10.67 -4.95
CA LEU A 346 11.77 -11.95 -4.67
C LEU A 346 13.17 -11.78 -4.05
N ILE A 347 13.99 -10.88 -4.60
CA ILE A 347 15.33 -10.61 -4.06
C ILE A 347 15.23 -9.98 -2.66
N LEU A 348 14.38 -8.95 -2.50
CA LEU A 348 14.28 -8.25 -1.23
C LEU A 348 13.60 -9.11 -0.16
N GLY A 349 12.69 -10.00 -0.54
CA GLY A 349 12.14 -11.04 0.33
C GLY A 349 13.22 -11.97 0.87
N GLU A 350 14.02 -12.58 -0.01
CA GLU A 350 15.13 -13.47 0.39
C GLU A 350 16.15 -12.76 1.30
N HIS A 351 16.56 -11.54 0.94
CA HIS A 351 17.48 -10.76 1.76
C HIS A 351 16.89 -10.43 3.14
N THR A 352 15.62 -10.02 3.19
CA THR A 352 14.98 -9.68 4.45
C THR A 352 14.83 -10.90 5.34
N PHE A 353 14.35 -12.02 4.79
CA PHE A 353 14.18 -13.28 5.51
C PHE A 353 15.49 -13.85 6.06
N ARG A 354 16.63 -13.59 5.41
CA ARG A 354 17.93 -14.15 5.81
C ARG A 354 18.75 -13.24 6.70
N VAL A 355 18.66 -11.92 6.48
CA VAL A 355 19.61 -10.96 7.06
C VAL A 355 18.91 -9.93 7.93
N LYS A 356 17.89 -9.24 7.40
CA LYS A 356 17.30 -8.09 8.11
C LYS A 356 16.32 -8.48 9.21
N ASP A 357 15.50 -9.49 8.95
CA ASP A 357 14.48 -9.97 9.88
C ASP A 357 14.37 -11.51 9.79
N PRO A 358 15.37 -12.22 10.35
CA PRO A 358 15.46 -13.67 10.21
C PRO A 358 14.22 -14.41 10.68
N GLY A 359 13.63 -15.22 9.78
CA GLY A 359 12.44 -16.03 10.07
C GLY A 359 11.10 -15.33 9.84
N ASN A 360 11.10 -14.07 9.38
CA ASN A 360 9.86 -13.39 8.99
C ASN A 360 9.27 -14.02 7.72
N GLU A 361 8.38 -14.99 7.88
CA GLU A 361 7.79 -15.72 6.75
C GLU A 361 6.92 -14.86 5.82
N TYR A 362 6.46 -13.70 6.28
CA TYR A 362 5.62 -12.80 5.48
C TYR A 362 6.36 -12.27 4.26
N VAL A 363 7.64 -11.93 4.39
CA VAL A 363 8.43 -11.36 3.28
C VAL A 363 8.74 -12.41 2.18
N MET A 364 8.48 -13.69 2.47
CA MET A 364 8.62 -14.80 1.52
C MET A 364 7.33 -15.12 0.76
N LEU A 365 6.24 -14.37 0.98
CA LEU A 365 4.93 -14.68 0.40
C LEU A 365 4.97 -14.78 -1.13
N THR A 366 5.61 -13.82 -1.81
CA THR A 366 5.75 -13.85 -3.28
C THR A 366 6.46 -15.12 -3.78
N ALA A 367 7.53 -15.55 -3.10
CA ALA A 367 8.23 -16.77 -3.47
C ALA A 367 7.36 -18.02 -3.22
N LYS A 368 6.69 -18.10 -2.06
CA LYS A 368 5.77 -19.19 -1.70
C LYS A 368 4.56 -19.28 -2.64
N GLN A 369 4.17 -18.18 -3.26
CA GLN A 369 3.12 -18.11 -4.27
C GLN A 369 3.59 -18.50 -5.68
N GLY A 370 4.79 -19.06 -5.83
CA GLY A 370 5.34 -19.48 -7.13
C GLY A 370 5.85 -18.31 -7.99
N GLY A 371 6.34 -17.25 -7.34
CA GLY A 371 6.80 -16.05 -8.03
C GLY A 371 8.00 -16.29 -8.96
N TRP A 372 8.86 -17.26 -8.65
CA TRP A 372 10.00 -17.61 -9.50
C TRP A 372 9.57 -18.25 -10.82
N GLU A 373 8.63 -19.18 -10.74
CA GLU A 373 8.04 -19.86 -11.90
C GLU A 373 7.32 -18.85 -12.80
N LYS A 374 6.57 -17.92 -12.20
CA LYS A 374 5.84 -16.85 -12.92
C LYS A 374 6.76 -15.80 -13.53
N LEU A 375 7.91 -15.52 -12.92
CA LEU A 375 8.94 -14.66 -13.50
C LEU A 375 9.62 -15.32 -14.72
N SER A 376 9.71 -16.65 -14.72
CA SER A 376 10.34 -17.42 -15.79
C SER A 376 9.44 -17.70 -16.99
N SER A 377 8.10 -17.64 -16.79
CA SER A 377 7.07 -17.86 -17.82
C SER A 377 6.78 -16.61 -18.63
#